data_AF-A0A2R9APB9-F1
#
_entry.id   AF-A0A2R9APB9-F1
#
_cell.length_a   1.000
_cell.length_b   1.000
_cell.length_c   1.000
_cell.angle_alpha   90.00
_cell.angle_beta   90.00
_cell.angle_gamma   90.00
#
_symmetry.space_group_name_H-M   'P 1'
#
loop_
_entity.id
_entity.type
_entity.pdbx_description
1 polymer ?
#
loop_
_entity_poly.entity_id
_entity_poly.type
_entity_poly.pdbx_seq_one_letter_code
_entity_poly.pdbx_strand_id
1 'polypeptide(L)'
;GTGLGGNCTGCIICSEENGCSTCQQRLFLFIHREGIRQYGKCLHDCPPGYFGIRGQEVNRCKKCGATCESCFSQDFCIRCKRQFYLYKGKCLPTCPPGTLAHQNTRECQERSPGQKKGRKDRRPRKDRKLDRRLDVRPRQPGLQP
;
A
#
# COMPACT_ATOMS: atom_id res chain seq x y z
N GLY A 1 41.55 -6.95 -28.66
CA GLY A 1 40.64 -6.94 -27.51
C GLY A 1 39.48 -6.04 -27.82
N THR A 2 38.27 -6.59 -28.01
CA THR A 2 37.07 -5.85 -28.39
C THR A 2 35.85 -6.73 -28.13
N GLY A 3 35.00 -6.32 -27.18
CA GLY A 3 33.75 -7.02 -26.81
C GLY A 3 33.22 -6.67 -25.40
N LEU A 4 33.47 -5.44 -24.92
CA LEU A 4 33.06 -4.99 -23.59
C LEU A 4 31.59 -4.53 -23.59
N GLY A 5 30.66 -5.48 -23.53
CA GLY A 5 29.31 -5.23 -23.02
C GLY A 5 29.32 -5.45 -21.51
N GLY A 6 28.93 -4.46 -20.70
CA GLY A 6 28.95 -4.48 -19.22
C GLY A 6 28.05 -5.54 -18.55
N ASN A 7 27.74 -6.64 -19.22
CA ASN A 7 26.85 -7.71 -18.80
C ASN A 7 27.59 -8.87 -18.10
N CYS A 8 28.92 -9.00 -18.28
CA CYS A 8 29.74 -10.08 -17.70
C CYS A 8 30.58 -9.65 -16.48
N THR A 9 30.48 -8.42 -16.00
CA THR A 9 31.25 -7.96 -14.83
C THR A 9 30.82 -8.73 -13.59
N GLY A 10 31.78 -9.32 -12.85
CA GLY A 10 31.47 -10.13 -11.66
C GLY A 10 30.83 -11.49 -11.96
N CYS A 11 30.91 -11.95 -13.20
CA CYS A 11 30.40 -13.23 -13.66
C CYS A 11 31.49 -14.32 -13.71
N ILE A 12 31.15 -15.55 -13.33
CA ILE A 12 32.01 -16.75 -13.46
C ILE A 12 31.78 -17.42 -14.82
N ILE A 13 30.52 -17.59 -15.22
CA ILE A 13 30.15 -18.24 -16.49
C ILE A 13 29.32 -17.26 -17.31
N CYS A 14 29.90 -16.73 -18.39
CA CYS A 14 29.23 -15.77 -19.26
C CYS A 14 29.17 -16.26 -20.71
N SER A 15 28.08 -15.96 -21.41
CA SER A 15 27.94 -16.15 -22.85
C SER A 15 27.47 -14.87 -23.53
N GLU A 16 27.74 -14.74 -24.84
CA GLU A 16 27.38 -13.54 -25.60
C GLU A 16 25.87 -13.33 -25.70
N GLU A 17 25.10 -14.42 -25.82
CA GLU A 17 23.64 -14.36 -26.01
C GLU A 17 22.87 -14.23 -24.69
N ASN A 18 23.26 -15.02 -23.67
CA ASN A 18 22.51 -15.11 -22.41
C ASN A 18 23.12 -14.25 -21.30
N GLY A 19 24.25 -13.56 -21.56
CA GLY A 19 24.98 -12.85 -20.53
C GLY A 19 25.49 -13.80 -19.44
N CYS A 20 25.39 -13.39 -18.18
CA CYS A 20 25.89 -14.18 -17.07
C CYS A 20 24.91 -15.27 -16.61
N SER A 21 25.38 -16.51 -16.46
CA SER A 21 24.61 -17.60 -15.83
C SER A 21 24.97 -17.83 -14.36
N THR A 22 26.23 -17.57 -13.97
CA THR A 22 26.71 -17.77 -12.59
C THR A 22 27.52 -16.59 -12.11
N CYS A 23 27.11 -15.96 -11.00
CA CYS A 23 27.79 -14.82 -10.40
C CYS A 23 28.79 -15.23 -9.32
N GLN A 24 29.74 -14.35 -9.02
CA GLN A 24 30.62 -14.49 -7.85
C GLN A 24 29.82 -14.51 -6.53
N GLN A 25 30.35 -15.17 -5.48
CA GLN A 25 29.66 -15.53 -4.21
C GLN A 25 29.04 -14.37 -3.38
N ARG A 26 29.09 -13.12 -3.85
CA ARG A 26 28.49 -11.94 -3.18
C ARG A 26 27.51 -11.16 -4.04
N LEU A 27 27.42 -11.48 -5.32
CA LEU A 27 26.58 -10.76 -6.28
C LEU A 27 25.28 -11.52 -6.52
N PHE A 28 24.24 -10.78 -6.87
CA PHE A 28 22.94 -11.31 -7.24
C PHE A 28 22.81 -11.42 -8.75
N LEU A 29 22.42 -12.61 -9.22
CA LEU A 29 22.02 -12.82 -10.59
C LEU A 29 20.67 -12.14 -10.85
N PHE A 30 20.66 -11.21 -11.79
CA PHE A 30 19.48 -10.50 -12.26
C PHE A 30 19.24 -10.80 -13.74
N ILE A 31 18.04 -11.26 -14.07
CA ILE A 31 17.62 -11.50 -15.46
C ILE A 31 17.01 -10.21 -16.01
N HIS A 32 17.76 -9.53 -16.89
CA HIS A 32 17.29 -8.35 -17.58
C HIS A 32 16.52 -8.74 -18.84
N ARG A 33 15.41 -8.04 -19.12
CA ARG A 33 14.56 -8.27 -20.29
C ARG A 33 14.53 -7.02 -21.16
N GLU A 34 14.92 -7.17 -22.42
CA GLU A 34 14.98 -6.09 -23.40
C GLU A 34 14.33 -6.57 -24.70
N GLY A 35 13.08 -6.17 -24.92
CA GLY A 35 12.24 -6.73 -25.98
C GLY A 35 12.03 -8.24 -25.78
N ILE A 36 12.46 -9.04 -26.76
CA ILE A 36 12.40 -10.50 -26.71
C ILE A 36 13.63 -11.13 -26.04
N ARG A 37 14.71 -10.38 -25.86
CA ARG A 37 15.98 -10.89 -25.32
C ARG A 37 15.93 -10.93 -23.80
N GLN A 38 16.50 -12.00 -23.23
CA GLN A 38 16.73 -12.11 -21.80
C GLN A 38 18.19 -12.46 -21.57
N TYR A 39 18.85 -11.70 -20.70
CA TYR A 39 20.25 -11.95 -20.38
C TYR A 39 20.53 -11.68 -18.90
N GLY A 40 21.47 -12.42 -18.33
CA GLY A 40 21.85 -12.30 -16.94
C GLY A 40 22.90 -11.20 -16.72
N LYS A 41 22.76 -10.50 -15.60
CA LYS A 41 23.68 -9.51 -15.07
C LYS A 41 23.96 -9.83 -13.59
N CYS A 42 25.19 -9.62 -13.14
CA CYS A 42 25.53 -9.71 -11.71
C CYS A 42 25.51 -8.32 -11.08
N LEU A 43 24.74 -8.16 -10.01
CA LEU A 43 24.56 -6.88 -9.32
C LEU A 43 24.90 -7.01 -7.84
N HIS A 44 25.40 -5.93 -7.23
CA HIS A 44 25.57 -5.86 -5.78
C HIS A 44 24.23 -5.80 -5.05
N ASP A 45 23.30 -4.99 -5.58
CA ASP A 45 21.95 -4.82 -5.05
C ASP A 45 20.91 -5.02 -6.16
N CYS A 46 19.77 -5.60 -5.78
CA CYS A 46 18.68 -5.79 -6.73
C CYS A 46 18.01 -4.46 -7.09
N PRO A 47 17.60 -4.27 -8.36
CA PRO A 47 16.99 -3.03 -8.80
C PRO A 47 15.59 -2.81 -8.17
N PRO A 48 15.05 -1.59 -8.22
CA PRO A 48 13.71 -1.30 -7.71
C PRO A 48 12.64 -2.26 -8.26
N GLY A 49 11.74 -2.72 -7.38
CA GLY A 49 10.73 -3.74 -7.73
C GLY A 49 11.24 -5.18 -7.69
N TYR A 50 12.49 -5.41 -7.26
CA TYR A 50 13.06 -6.73 -7.01
C TYR A 50 13.62 -6.81 -5.59
N PHE A 51 13.70 -8.04 -5.07
CA PHE A 51 14.34 -8.35 -3.79
C PHE A 51 15.39 -9.45 -3.98
N GLY A 52 16.45 -9.39 -3.20
CA GLY A 52 17.53 -10.37 -3.23
C GLY A 52 17.19 -11.60 -2.43
N ILE A 53 17.37 -12.77 -3.03
CA ILE A 53 17.29 -14.07 -2.37
C ILE A 53 18.70 -14.66 -2.31
N ARG A 54 19.17 -14.98 -1.11
CA ARG A 54 20.42 -15.73 -0.93
C ARG A 54 20.12 -17.22 -0.94
N GLY A 55 20.48 -17.89 -2.03
CA GLY A 55 20.33 -19.33 -2.18
C GLY A 55 21.59 -20.08 -1.74
N GLN A 56 21.50 -21.41 -1.65
CA GLN A 56 22.67 -22.25 -1.35
C GLN A 56 23.71 -22.22 -2.48
N GLU A 57 23.25 -22.15 -3.74
CA GLU A 57 24.14 -22.16 -4.91
C GLU A 57 24.32 -20.77 -5.54
N VAL A 58 23.24 -20.02 -5.72
CA VAL A 58 23.25 -18.72 -6.41
C VAL A 58 22.34 -17.72 -5.72
N ASN A 59 22.86 -16.52 -5.45
CA ASN A 59 22.08 -15.37 -5.03
C ASN A 59 21.35 -14.80 -6.25
N ARG A 60 20.06 -14.51 -6.15
CA ARG A 60 19.27 -14.05 -7.31
C ARG A 60 18.31 -12.92 -6.94
N CYS A 61 18.04 -12.04 -7.90
CA CYS A 61 17.01 -11.02 -7.78
C CYS A 61 15.66 -11.57 -8.25
N LYS A 62 14.65 -11.53 -7.38
CA LYS A 62 13.29 -11.94 -7.72
C LYS A 62 12.37 -10.73 -7.74
N LYS A 63 11.45 -10.67 -8.70
CA LYS A 63 10.50 -9.57 -8.83
C LYS A 63 9.50 -9.59 -7.68
N CYS A 64 9.21 -8.42 -7.12
CA CYS A 64 8.12 -8.24 -6.16
C CYS A 64 6.75 -8.56 -6.79
N GLY A 65 5.75 -8.82 -5.94
CA GLY A 65 4.38 -9.04 -6.37
C GLY A 65 3.80 -7.87 -7.17
N ALA A 66 2.78 -8.13 -7.99
CA ALA A 66 2.23 -7.14 -8.94
C ALA A 66 1.68 -5.86 -8.28
N THR A 67 1.23 -5.92 -7.03
CA THR A 67 0.67 -4.81 -6.24
C THR A 67 1.71 -4.09 -5.38
N CYS A 68 2.93 -4.65 -5.29
CA CYS A 68 4.01 -4.15 -4.46
C CYS A 68 5.04 -3.39 -5.30
N GLU A 69 5.53 -2.27 -4.76
CA GLU A 69 6.58 -1.45 -5.37
C GLU A 69 7.96 -1.83 -4.83
N SER A 70 8.08 -2.06 -3.52
CA SER A 70 9.30 -2.56 -2.89
C SER A 70 8.96 -3.60 -1.82
N CYS A 71 9.62 -4.75 -1.88
CA CYS A 71 9.37 -5.88 -0.99
C CYS A 71 10.66 -6.34 -0.30
N PHE A 72 10.51 -6.85 0.92
CA PHE A 72 11.58 -7.54 1.64
C PHE A 72 11.68 -9.00 1.20
N SER A 73 10.52 -9.64 1.02
CA SER A 73 10.39 -11.02 0.58
C SER A 73 9.21 -11.17 -0.38
N GLN A 74 8.96 -12.39 -0.85
CA GLN A 74 7.82 -12.67 -1.71
C GLN A 74 6.48 -12.30 -1.05
N ASP A 75 6.38 -12.52 0.26
CA ASP A 75 5.14 -12.39 1.05
C ASP A 75 5.09 -11.10 1.87
N PHE A 76 6.21 -10.38 1.95
CA PHE A 76 6.34 -9.17 2.76
C PHE A 76 6.73 -7.97 1.89
N CYS A 77 5.73 -7.14 1.60
CA CYS A 77 5.86 -5.85 0.96
C CYS A 77 6.17 -4.74 1.97
N ILE A 78 7.09 -3.86 1.61
CA ILE A 78 7.46 -2.66 2.39
C ILE A 78 6.69 -1.44 1.86
N ARG A 79 6.51 -1.33 0.54
CA ARG A 79 5.79 -0.21 -0.09
C ARG A 79 4.88 -0.69 -1.20
N CYS A 80 3.61 -0.35 -1.10
CA CYS A 80 2.61 -0.68 -2.11
C CYS A 80 2.60 0.32 -3.26
N LYS A 81 2.17 -0.14 -4.45
CA LYS A 81 1.93 0.75 -5.58
C LYS A 81 0.84 1.77 -5.28
N ARG A 82 0.80 2.86 -6.05
CA ARG A 82 -0.31 3.82 -6.02
C ARG A 82 -1.63 3.06 -6.20
N GLN A 83 -2.65 3.39 -5.41
CA GLN A 83 -3.98 2.74 -5.32
C GLN A 83 -4.11 1.54 -4.36
N PHE A 84 -3.03 1.05 -3.76
CA PHE A 84 -3.09 -0.03 -2.77
C PHE A 84 -2.73 0.49 -1.37
N TYR A 85 -3.31 -0.15 -0.36
CA TYR A 85 -3.03 0.07 1.06
C TYR A 85 -2.17 -1.06 1.61
N LEU A 86 -1.15 -0.70 2.39
CA LEU A 86 -0.31 -1.66 3.07
C LEU A 86 -0.99 -2.15 4.35
N TYR A 87 -1.10 -3.47 4.50
CA TYR A 87 -1.60 -4.13 5.70
C TYR A 87 -0.83 -5.42 5.97
N LYS A 88 -0.14 -5.50 7.12
CA LYS A 88 0.63 -6.68 7.56
C LYS A 88 1.54 -7.26 6.45
N GLY A 89 2.26 -6.38 5.75
CA GLY A 89 3.15 -6.76 4.65
C GLY A 89 2.46 -7.08 3.32
N LYS A 90 1.14 -6.93 3.20
CA LYS A 90 0.39 -7.17 1.96
C LYS A 90 -0.23 -5.89 1.42
N CYS A 91 -0.35 -5.80 0.10
CA CYS A 91 -0.96 -4.67 -0.59
C CYS A 91 -2.37 -5.02 -1.04
N LEU A 92 -3.36 -4.31 -0.49
CA LEU A 92 -4.78 -4.55 -0.72
C LEU A 92 -5.44 -3.31 -1.35
N PRO A 93 -6.43 -3.48 -2.24
CA PRO A 93 -7.14 -2.34 -2.83
C PRO A 93 -7.99 -1.59 -1.80
N THR A 94 -8.48 -2.30 -0.77
CA THR A 94 -9.28 -1.76 0.33
C THR A 94 -8.80 -2.33 1.66
N CYS A 95 -8.92 -1.53 2.72
CA CYS A 95 -8.56 -1.98 4.07
C CYS A 95 -9.59 -3.00 4.61
N PRO A 96 -9.13 -4.07 5.29
CA PRO A 96 -10.01 -5.10 5.82
C PRO A 96 -10.88 -4.58 6.98
N PRO A 97 -11.99 -5.27 7.31
CA PRO A 97 -12.86 -4.91 8.43
C PRO A 97 -12.07 -4.76 9.74
N GLY A 98 -12.44 -3.76 10.54
CA GLY A 98 -11.76 -3.47 11.81
C GLY A 98 -10.52 -2.57 11.68
N THR A 99 -10.10 -2.24 10.45
CA THR A 99 -8.99 -1.31 10.19
C THR A 99 -9.47 -0.04 9.51
N LEU A 100 -8.69 1.03 9.61
CA LEU A 100 -8.96 2.31 8.96
C LEU A 100 -7.79 2.67 8.02
N ALA A 101 -8.14 3.15 6.84
CA ALA A 101 -7.19 3.65 5.86
C ALA A 101 -6.66 5.02 6.30
N HIS A 102 -5.35 5.11 6.52
CA HIS A 102 -4.69 6.38 6.81
C HIS A 102 -4.25 7.04 5.49
N GLN A 103 -4.91 8.13 5.10
CA GLN A 103 -4.75 8.72 3.76
C GLN A 103 -3.34 9.25 3.49
N ASN A 104 -2.63 9.75 4.52
CA ASN A 104 -1.27 10.26 4.37
C ASN A 104 -0.24 9.14 4.11
N THR A 105 -0.36 8.01 4.81
CA THR A 105 0.63 6.92 4.74
C THR A 105 0.22 5.79 3.80
N ARG A 106 -1.06 5.74 3.39
CA ARG A 106 -1.65 4.64 2.60
C ARG A 106 -1.44 3.28 3.28
N GLU A 107 -1.69 3.26 4.57
CA GLU A 107 -1.60 2.09 5.43
C GLU A 107 -2.94 1.81 6.11
N CYS A 108 -3.22 0.53 6.35
CA CYS A 108 -4.35 0.12 7.16
C CYS A 108 -3.90 -0.04 8.61
N GLN A 109 -4.45 0.75 9.51
CA GLN A 109 -4.17 0.65 10.95
C GLN A 109 -5.36 0.05 11.70
N GLU A 110 -5.06 -0.83 12.66
CA GLU A 110 -6.07 -1.35 13.58
C GLU A 110 -6.59 -0.22 14.48
N ARG A 111 -7.86 -0.29 14.86
CA ARG A 111 -8.42 0.66 15.83
C ARG A 111 -7.79 0.37 17.20
N SER A 112 -6.82 1.19 17.62
CA SER A 112 -6.30 1.11 18.98
C SER A 112 -7.43 1.35 19.99
N PRO A 113 -7.54 0.58 21.08
CA PRO A 113 -8.56 0.75 22.13
C PRO A 113 -8.41 2.04 22.98
N GLY A 114 -7.74 3.08 22.47
CA GLY A 114 -7.54 4.38 23.14
C GLY A 114 -8.14 5.59 22.40
N GLN A 115 -8.56 5.45 21.14
CA GLN A 115 -9.21 6.54 20.42
C GLN A 115 -10.71 6.54 20.71
N LYS A 116 -11.09 6.95 21.93
CA LYS A 116 -12.45 7.40 22.21
C LYS A 116 -12.68 8.62 21.31
N LYS A 117 -13.22 8.40 20.11
CA LYS A 117 -13.78 9.47 19.29
C LYS A 117 -14.91 10.04 20.14
N GLY A 118 -14.64 11.13 20.84
CA GLY A 118 -15.64 11.83 21.63
C GLY A 118 -16.84 12.00 20.72
N ARG A 119 -17.93 11.29 21.06
CA ARG A 119 -19.22 11.47 20.44
C ARG A 119 -19.61 12.91 20.76
N LYS A 120 -19.27 13.85 19.87
CA LYS A 120 -19.90 15.17 19.88
C LYS A 120 -21.33 14.90 19.43
N ASP A 121 -22.15 14.50 20.40
CA ASP A 121 -23.60 14.62 20.28
C ASP A 121 -23.86 16.10 20.01
N ARG A 122 -24.00 16.46 18.73
CA ARG A 122 -24.62 17.72 18.33
C ARG A 122 -26.05 17.63 18.85
N ARG A 123 -26.26 18.08 20.09
CA ARG A 123 -27.58 18.36 20.62
C ARG A 123 -28.24 19.32 19.63
N PRO A 124 -29.37 18.97 18.99
CA PRO A 124 -30.09 19.93 18.17
C PRO A 124 -30.47 21.10 19.07
N ARG A 125 -30.11 22.33 18.68
CA ARG A 125 -30.70 23.53 19.28
C ARG A 125 -32.20 23.46 18.98
N LYS A 126 -33.02 23.30 20.01
CA LYS A 126 -34.47 23.32 19.91
C LYS A 126 -34.86 24.79 19.68
N ASP A 127 -35.02 25.19 18.42
CA ASP A 127 -35.55 26.50 18.07
C ASP A 127 -36.97 26.61 18.63
N ARG A 128 -37.13 27.40 19.68
CA ARG A 128 -38.41 27.72 20.30
C ARG A 128 -39.12 28.73 19.41
N LYS A 129 -39.84 28.26 18.38
CA LYS A 129 -40.88 29.08 17.73
C LYS A 129 -42.04 29.24 18.70
N LEU A 130 -42.25 30.48 19.16
CA LEU A 130 -43.40 30.90 19.93
C LEU A 130 -44.56 31.12 18.95
N ASP A 131 -45.42 30.12 18.77
CA ASP A 131 -46.70 30.32 18.10
C ASP A 131 -47.61 31.14 19.02
N ARG A 132 -47.72 32.45 18.76
CA ARG A 132 -48.80 33.29 19.31
C ARG A 132 -50.11 32.88 18.63
N ARG A 133 -50.87 31.96 19.24
CA ARG A 133 -52.31 31.86 18.99
C ARG A 133 -53.04 32.83 19.93
N LEU A 134 -53.78 33.76 19.35
CA LEU A 134 -54.75 34.60 20.05
C LEU A 134 -55.97 33.74 20.34
N ASP A 135 -56.13 33.27 21.58
CA ASP A 135 -57.35 32.59 22.01
C ASP A 135 -58.45 33.63 22.26
N VAL A 136 -59.41 33.66 21.33
CA VAL A 136 -60.70 34.34 21.45
C VAL A 136 -61.50 33.68 22.57
N ARG A 137 -61.83 34.44 23.63
CA ARG A 137 -62.71 34.01 24.74
C ARG A 137 -64.16 33.84 24.26
N PRO A 138 -64.83 32.70 24.52
CA PRO A 138 -66.29 32.65 24.55
C PRO A 138 -66.80 33.01 25.96
N ARG A 139 -67.70 33.98 26.08
CA ARG A 139 -68.51 34.19 27.30
C ARG A 139 -69.86 33.50 27.14
N GLN A 140 -70.21 32.70 28.14
CA GLN A 140 -71.49 31.99 28.31
C GLN A 140 -72.64 32.93 28.74
N PRO A 141 -73.91 32.47 28.67
CA PRO A 141 -75.11 33.31 28.69
C PRO A 141 -75.81 33.44 30.05
N GLY A 142 -76.63 34.51 30.18
CA GLY A 142 -77.83 34.57 31.04
C GLY A 142 -77.76 35.47 32.29
N LEU A 143 -78.45 36.62 32.30
CA LEU A 143 -79.81 36.85 32.84
C LEU A 143 -80.10 38.37 32.95
N GLN A 144 -81.32 38.76 32.59
CA GLN A 144 -81.94 40.10 32.78
C GLN A 144 -82.36 40.31 34.26
N PRO A 145 -82.83 41.49 34.70
CA PRO A 145 -84.04 42.19 34.19
C PRO A 145 -83.77 43.40 33.29
#